data_AF-A0AAN6Y6G6-F1
#
_entry.id   AF-A0AAN6Y6G6-F1
#
_cell.length_a   1.000
_cell.length_b   1.000
_cell.length_c   1.000
_cell.angle_alpha   90.00
_cell.angle_beta   90.00
_cell.angle_gamma   90.00
#
_symmetry.space_group_name_H-M   'P 1'
#
loop_
_entity.id
_entity.type
_entity.pdbx_description
1 polymer ?
#
loop_
_entity_poly.entity_id
_entity_poly.type
_entity_poly.pdbx_seq_one_letter_code
_entity_poly.pdbx_strand_id
1 'polypeptide(L)'
;MFSSFSTVLTTTLAAFATTSNGLPADASGQATAALGRRGWVSNVDMVQACQMQYGGGTPVRVTDLCNGWRCDLGGKGLGEISVDSYCKALWGPAAYSQCFRTVWDWQCQN
;
A
#
# COMPACT_ATOMS: atom_id res chain seq x y z
N MET A 1 -46.96 32.93 31.07
CA MET A 1 -45.75 33.20 31.87
C MET A 1 -44.66 33.68 30.92
N PHE A 2 -44.26 34.95 31.13
CA PHE A 2 -43.00 35.64 30.85
C PHE A 2 -41.98 34.98 29.87
N SER A 3 -41.68 35.62 28.72
CA SER A 3 -40.53 36.57 28.51
C SER A 3 -39.17 35.84 28.47
N SER A 4 -38.21 36.07 27.57
CA SER A 4 -37.91 37.21 26.69
C SER A 4 -36.86 36.82 25.62
N PHE A 5 -36.87 37.66 24.58
CA PHE A 5 -35.89 37.96 23.52
C PHE A 5 -34.39 37.75 23.78
N SER A 6 -33.65 37.45 22.71
CA SER A 6 -32.49 38.28 22.37
C SER A 6 -32.10 38.12 20.89
N THR A 7 -32.44 39.14 20.10
CA THR A 7 -31.94 39.39 18.75
C THR A 7 -30.60 40.10 18.89
N VAL A 8 -29.54 39.59 18.26
CA VAL A 8 -28.38 40.42 17.91
C VAL A 8 -28.10 40.25 16.43
N LEU A 9 -28.54 41.26 15.69
CA LEU A 9 -28.22 41.53 14.30
C LEU A 9 -26.91 42.31 14.31
N THR A 10 -25.82 41.76 13.77
CA THR A 10 -24.63 42.57 13.45
C THR A 10 -24.19 42.27 12.02
N THR A 11 -24.54 43.21 11.15
CA THR A 11 -24.05 43.37 9.79
C THR A 11 -22.60 43.81 9.78
N THR A 12 -21.72 43.14 9.04
CA THR A 12 -20.49 43.76 8.55
C THR A 12 -20.40 43.61 7.03
N LEU A 13 -20.30 44.78 6.42
CA LEU A 13 -20.18 45.11 5.00
C LEU A 13 -19.05 44.37 4.30
N ALA A 14 -19.29 44.08 3.02
CA ALA A 14 -18.33 43.60 2.04
C ALA A 14 -17.22 44.62 1.74
N ALA A 15 -16.02 44.13 1.46
CA ALA A 15 -15.03 44.81 0.64
C ALA A 15 -14.61 43.87 -0.50
N PHE A 16 -14.93 44.27 -1.72
CA PHE A 16 -14.51 43.62 -2.97
C PHE A 16 -13.25 44.31 -3.52
N ALA A 17 -12.47 43.52 -4.28
CA ALA A 17 -11.46 43.89 -5.28
C ALA A 17 -10.10 44.38 -4.73
N THR A 18 -8.92 44.03 -5.26
CA THR A 18 -8.54 43.31 -6.49
C THR A 18 -7.07 42.87 -6.41
N THR A 19 -6.75 41.89 -7.23
CA THR A 19 -5.46 41.22 -7.51
C THR A 19 -4.24 42.12 -7.77
N SER A 20 -3.05 41.70 -7.33
CA SER A 20 -1.85 41.64 -8.20
C SER A 20 -0.68 40.87 -7.57
N ASN A 21 -0.25 39.83 -8.30
CA ASN A 21 1.12 39.32 -8.42
C ASN A 21 1.88 38.94 -7.13
N GLY A 22 1.41 37.87 -6.47
CA GLY A 22 2.30 36.94 -5.77
C GLY A 22 2.53 35.74 -6.68
N LEU A 23 3.80 35.45 -6.96
CA LEU A 23 4.34 34.35 -7.76
C LEU A 23 3.58 33.02 -7.57
N PRO A 24 3.55 32.11 -8.57
CA PRO A 24 3.02 30.76 -8.35
C PRO A 24 3.81 30.15 -7.17
N ALA A 25 3.15 30.06 -6.02
CA ALA A 25 3.61 29.21 -4.94
C ALA A 25 3.57 27.81 -5.52
N ASP A 26 4.78 27.31 -5.76
CA ASP A 26 5.09 26.01 -6.31
C ASP A 26 4.08 24.97 -5.83
N ALA A 27 3.26 24.47 -6.77
CA ALA A 27 2.37 23.33 -6.59
C ALA A 27 3.20 22.02 -6.54
N SER A 28 4.21 22.04 -5.67
CA SER A 28 5.32 21.11 -5.56
C SER A 28 5.64 20.84 -4.09
N GLY A 29 4.73 21.19 -3.18
CA GLY A 29 4.93 21.09 -1.73
C GLY A 29 4.19 19.96 -1.03
N GLN A 30 3.35 19.18 -1.72
CA GLN A 30 2.54 18.11 -1.11
C GLN A 30 2.55 16.80 -1.91
N ALA A 31 3.68 16.49 -2.54
CA ALA A 31 3.98 15.14 -3.04
C ALA A 31 5.04 14.41 -2.19
N THR A 32 5.33 14.87 -0.97
CA THR A 32 6.44 14.37 -0.15
C THR A 32 6.06 14.00 1.29
N ALA A 33 4.77 13.87 1.62
CA ALA A 33 4.34 13.48 2.97
C ALA A 33 3.41 12.24 3.00
N ALA A 34 3.52 11.37 2.01
CA ALA A 34 3.01 10.00 2.07
C ALA A 34 4.09 8.98 1.67
N LEU A 35 5.35 9.23 2.06
CA LEU A 35 6.25 8.13 2.40
C LEU A 35 5.77 7.57 3.74
N GLY A 36 4.57 6.96 3.71
CA GLY A 36 4.07 6.17 4.81
C GLY A 36 5.17 5.21 5.21
N ARG A 37 5.43 5.13 6.51
CA ARG A 37 6.42 4.25 7.11
C ARG A 37 6.16 2.84 6.60
N ARG A 38 6.89 2.42 5.56
CA ARG A 38 6.86 1.08 4.97
C ARG A 38 7.28 0.12 6.07
N GLY A 39 6.29 -0.55 6.64
CA GLY A 39 6.46 -1.42 7.79
C GLY A 39 6.48 -2.86 7.35
N TRP A 40 7.33 -3.66 7.98
CA TRP A 40 7.16 -5.12 7.94
C TRP A 40 5.77 -5.46 8.50
N VAL A 41 4.97 -6.21 7.74
CA VAL A 41 3.66 -6.70 8.19
C VAL A 41 3.66 -8.19 8.45
N SER A 42 4.37 -8.99 7.65
CA SER A 42 4.48 -10.44 7.88
C SER A 42 5.60 -11.09 7.06
N ASN A 43 5.94 -12.33 7.43
CA ASN A 43 6.75 -13.21 6.57
C ASN A 43 5.85 -13.88 5.53
N VAL A 44 6.46 -14.28 4.41
CA VAL A 44 5.79 -15.00 3.33
C VAL A 44 5.86 -16.50 3.58
N ASP A 45 4.71 -17.16 3.54
CA ASP A 45 4.62 -18.61 3.47
C ASP A 45 4.48 -19.03 2.00
N MET A 46 5.53 -19.63 1.44
CA MET A 46 5.55 -20.07 0.04
C MET A 46 4.58 -21.24 -0.24
N VAL A 47 4.30 -22.07 0.77
CA VAL A 47 3.33 -23.16 0.65
C VAL A 47 1.92 -22.57 0.55
N GLN A 48 1.61 -21.61 1.43
CA GLN A 48 0.33 -20.90 1.37
C GLN A 48 0.21 -20.09 0.07
N ALA A 49 1.29 -19.48 -0.42
CA ALA A 49 1.30 -18.79 -1.69
C ALA A 49 0.95 -19.74 -2.86
N CYS A 50 1.50 -20.96 -2.88
CA CYS A 50 1.10 -21.98 -3.86
C CYS A 50 -0.38 -22.36 -3.73
N GLN A 51 -0.86 -22.55 -2.51
CA GLN A 51 -2.27 -22.85 -2.27
C GLN A 51 -3.19 -21.75 -2.80
N MET A 52 -2.84 -20.48 -2.59
CA MET A 52 -3.65 -19.33 -3.03
C MET A 52 -3.60 -19.12 -4.54
N GLN A 53 -2.44 -19.31 -5.18
CA GLN A 53 -2.27 -19.01 -6.60
C GLN A 53 -2.66 -20.17 -7.52
N TYR A 54 -2.44 -21.41 -7.07
CA TYR A 54 -2.59 -22.60 -7.91
C TYR A 54 -3.52 -23.67 -7.31
N GLY A 55 -4.09 -23.44 -6.12
CA GLY A 55 -4.95 -24.40 -5.44
C GLY A 55 -4.20 -25.56 -4.78
N GLY A 56 -2.87 -25.50 -4.73
CA GLY A 56 -2.00 -26.49 -4.08
C GLY A 56 -0.59 -26.53 -4.67
N GLY A 57 0.19 -27.53 -4.24
CA GLY A 57 1.56 -27.76 -4.69
C GLY A 57 2.62 -27.46 -3.64
N THR A 58 3.83 -27.91 -3.90
CA THR A 58 5.01 -27.71 -3.06
C THR A 58 5.87 -26.61 -3.68
N PRO A 59 6.32 -25.60 -2.90
CA PRO A 59 7.22 -24.60 -3.41
C PRO A 59 8.60 -25.20 -3.66
N VAL A 60 9.14 -24.94 -4.85
CA VAL A 60 10.45 -25.39 -5.30
C VAL A 60 11.25 -24.18 -5.72
N ARG A 61 12.49 -24.12 -5.24
CA ARG A 61 13.44 -23.10 -5.62
C ARG A 61 14.07 -23.46 -6.97
N VAL A 62 13.90 -22.58 -7.95
CA VAL A 62 14.42 -22.68 -9.32
C VAL A 62 15.74 -21.91 -9.47
N THR A 63 15.92 -20.82 -8.73
CA THR A 63 17.16 -20.02 -8.74
C THR A 63 17.52 -19.53 -7.34
N ASP A 64 18.78 -19.15 -7.13
CA ASP A 64 19.23 -18.49 -5.89
C ASP A 64 18.88 -17.00 -5.82
N LEU A 65 18.17 -16.48 -6.83
CA LEU A 65 17.63 -15.13 -6.81
C LEU A 65 16.32 -15.12 -6.02
N CYS A 66 16.01 -13.98 -5.41
CA CYS A 66 14.81 -13.78 -4.62
C CYS A 66 13.54 -14.30 -5.31
N ASN A 67 13.30 -13.96 -6.58
CA ASN A 67 12.10 -14.37 -7.33
C ASN A 67 12.18 -15.81 -7.90
N GLY A 68 13.13 -16.62 -7.44
CA GLY A 68 13.42 -17.94 -7.98
C GLY A 68 12.53 -19.06 -7.45
N TRP A 69 11.23 -18.84 -7.28
CA TRP A 69 10.33 -19.81 -6.68
C TRP A 69 9.22 -20.22 -7.64
N ARG A 70 8.87 -21.50 -7.61
CA ARG A 70 7.84 -22.13 -8.46
C ARG A 70 6.99 -23.08 -7.63
N CYS A 71 5.72 -23.23 -7.95
CA CYS A 71 4.91 -24.30 -7.40
C CYS A 71 5.02 -25.56 -8.25
N ASP A 72 5.35 -26.69 -7.63
CA ASP A 72 5.37 -28.00 -8.29
C ASP A 72 4.27 -28.91 -7.71
N LEU A 73 3.58 -29.65 -8.58
CA LEU A 73 2.62 -30.68 -8.19
C LEU A 73 2.94 -31.99 -8.90
N GLY A 74 3.31 -33.01 -8.13
CA GLY A 74 3.69 -34.32 -8.68
C GLY A 74 4.89 -34.25 -9.64
N GLY A 75 5.86 -33.37 -9.36
CA GLY A 75 7.06 -33.18 -10.19
C GLY A 75 6.84 -32.34 -11.46
N LYS A 76 5.65 -31.78 -11.67
CA LYS A 76 5.36 -30.83 -12.75
C LYS A 76 5.30 -29.41 -12.21
N GLY A 77 6.01 -28.49 -12.84
CA GLY A 77 5.91 -27.06 -12.55
C GLY A 77 4.57 -26.49 -12.99
N LEU A 78 3.87 -25.86 -12.05
CA LEU A 78 2.61 -25.15 -12.28
C LEU A 78 2.85 -23.71 -12.73
N GLY A 79 3.88 -23.05 -12.16
CA GLY A 79 4.25 -21.68 -12.49
C GLY A 79 5.06 -21.00 -11.39
N GLU A 80 5.62 -19.83 -11.71
CA GLU A 80 6.38 -19.01 -10.76
C GLU A 80 5.48 -18.45 -9.64
N ILE A 81 5.99 -18.44 -8.41
CA ILE A 81 5.26 -17.89 -7.27
C ILE A 81 5.33 -16.36 -7.31
N SER A 82 4.20 -15.70 -7.53
CA SER A 82 4.11 -14.24 -7.40
C SER A 82 3.98 -13.84 -5.93
N VAL A 83 5.11 -13.60 -5.27
CA VAL A 83 5.13 -13.20 -3.85
C VAL A 83 4.43 -11.87 -3.62
N ASP A 84 4.55 -10.95 -4.57
CA ASP A 84 3.90 -9.63 -4.52
C ASP A 84 2.37 -9.76 -4.56
N SER A 85 1.84 -10.61 -5.45
CA SER A 85 0.41 -10.89 -5.52
C SER A 85 -0.11 -11.55 -4.24
N TYR A 86 0.69 -12.43 -3.64
CA TYR A 86 0.37 -13.01 -2.33
C TYR A 86 0.26 -11.94 -1.23
N CYS A 87 1.23 -11.03 -1.14
CA CYS A 87 1.19 -9.94 -0.16
C CYS A 87 -0.02 -9.01 -0.38
N LYS A 88 -0.34 -8.69 -1.63
CA LYS A 88 -1.50 -7.85 -1.98
C LYS A 88 -2.83 -8.53 -1.64
N ALA A 89 -2.93 -9.83 -1.83
CA ALA A 89 -4.12 -10.60 -1.50
C ALA A 89 -4.38 -10.62 0.02
N LEU A 90 -3.32 -10.62 0.84
CA LEU A 90 -3.45 -10.66 2.30
C LEU A 90 -3.62 -9.27 2.94
N TRP A 91 -2.86 -8.28 2.47
CA TRP A 91 -2.70 -7.00 3.16
C TRP A 91 -3.25 -5.80 2.37
N GLY A 92 -3.85 -6.05 1.21
CA GLY A 92 -4.44 -5.05 0.35
C GLY A 92 -3.50 -4.54 -0.75
N PRO A 93 -4.02 -3.71 -1.67
CA PRO A 93 -3.33 -3.37 -2.91
C PRO A 93 -2.05 -2.55 -2.75
N ALA A 94 -1.88 -1.87 -1.61
CA ALA A 94 -0.68 -1.10 -1.29
C ALA A 94 0.49 -1.97 -0.78
N ALA A 95 0.19 -3.21 -0.36
CA ALA A 95 1.22 -4.11 0.12
C ALA A 95 2.11 -4.60 -1.02
N TYR A 96 3.35 -4.93 -0.69
CA TYR A 96 4.33 -5.44 -1.64
C TYR A 96 5.27 -6.43 -0.98
N SER A 97 5.91 -7.26 -1.79
CA SER A 97 6.91 -8.22 -1.32
C SER A 97 8.31 -7.63 -1.31
N GLN A 98 9.13 -7.97 -0.32
CA GLN A 98 10.56 -7.75 -0.31
C GLN A 98 11.30 -9.01 0.14
N CYS A 99 12.37 -9.31 -0.57
CA CYS A 99 13.34 -10.33 -0.20
C CYS A 99 14.46 -9.69 0.63
N PHE A 100 14.82 -10.30 1.75
CA PHE A 100 15.74 -9.73 2.73
C PHE A 100 16.93 -10.66 2.99
N ARG A 101 18.16 -10.28 2.62
CA ARG A 101 19.40 -11.07 2.79
C ARG A 101 19.49 -12.38 1.99
N THR A 102 18.49 -13.25 2.04
CA THR A 102 18.53 -14.55 1.33
C THR A 102 17.25 -14.82 0.56
N VAL A 103 17.33 -15.73 -0.41
CA VAL A 103 16.17 -16.20 -1.22
C VAL A 103 15.06 -16.85 -0.38
N TRP A 104 15.33 -17.19 0.87
CA TRP A 104 14.38 -17.80 1.81
C TRP A 104 13.63 -16.77 2.65
N ASP A 105 14.14 -15.54 2.70
CA ASP A 105 13.70 -14.50 3.61
C ASP A 105 12.78 -13.52 2.89
N TRP A 106 11.54 -13.96 2.65
CA TRP A 106 10.53 -13.15 2.01
C TRP A 106 9.57 -12.53 3.02
N GLN A 107 9.30 -11.24 2.83
CA GLN A 107 8.51 -10.43 3.74
C GLN A 107 7.49 -9.59 2.97
N CYS A 108 6.28 -9.48 3.51
CA CYS A 108 5.31 -8.50 3.06
C CYS A 108 5.52 -7.17 3.79
N GLN A 109 5.38 -6.07 3.07
CA GLN A 109 5.44 -4.71 3.57
C GLN A 109 4.23 -3.90 3.13
N ASN A 110 3.89 -2.86 3.89
CA ASN A 110 2.86 -1.87 3.58
C ASN A 110 3.25 -0.51 4.16
#